data_AF-F9WJQ8-F1
#
_entry.id   AF-F9WJQ8-F1
#
_cell.length_a   1.000
_cell.length_b   1.000
_cell.length_c   1.000
_cell.angle_alpha   90.00
_cell.angle_beta   90.00
_cell.angle_gamma   90.00
#
_symmetry.space_group_name_H-M   'P 1'
#
loop_
_entity.id
_entity.type
_entity.pdbx_description
1 polymer ?
#
loop_
_entity_poly.entity_id
_entity_poly.type
_entity_poly.pdbx_seq_one_letter_code
_entity_poly.pdbx_strand_id
1 'polypeptide(L)'
;MEAFIEAARRAETLAAVDFAPVHEFIQNVPADSGSALQGAIAALVDAYSAADSSQLVLQCALMKCIGCILRSAAAGGRLSLEVDDYILLALFFNEISTVGDAQLFLLLTEAVTPLFQQSVALVFGPAGCGAEECSPIAPLRGELQSLWLAMARRLVAPANALESVGKQREYHGTEMLLGVVDCLRALLLSLLQAFACDGAASGEEEEGKRRECNESVMQAVCQVVEGVLLPLTHAVESLRPSSVSNAAGSGGGKSLPGLRPSGSHGETVSPLVLVASLRVLEELTWRCAGRGEGDPVADVGRFAVSRLLAIIQQYLVLQQQKSMKSVGMESQEKG
;
A
#
# COMPACT_ATOMS: atom_id res chain seq x y z
N MET A 1 29.31 4.04 -3.63
CA MET A 1 28.04 4.66 -3.21
C MET A 1 28.25 6.06 -2.63
N GLU A 2 29.18 6.24 -1.69
CA GLU A 2 29.47 7.56 -1.07
C GLU A 2 29.70 8.71 -2.06
N ALA A 3 30.47 8.48 -3.14
CA ALA A 3 30.70 9.51 -4.16
C ALA A 3 29.39 9.99 -4.84
N PHE A 4 28.43 9.08 -5.07
CA PHE A 4 27.12 9.44 -5.59
C PHE A 4 26.32 10.26 -4.57
N ILE A 5 26.33 9.86 -3.29
CA ILE A 5 25.65 10.58 -2.21
C ILE A 5 26.18 12.01 -2.08
N GLU A 6 27.50 12.19 -2.12
CA GLU A 6 28.14 13.51 -2.09
C GLU A 6 27.80 14.36 -3.32
N ALA A 7 27.74 13.75 -4.51
CA ALA A 7 27.32 14.45 -5.72
C ALA A 7 25.85 14.89 -5.65
N ALA A 8 24.96 13.99 -5.19
CA ALA A 8 23.54 14.28 -5.00
C ALA A 8 23.32 15.37 -3.96
N ARG A 9 24.10 15.39 -2.87
CA ARG A 9 24.02 16.43 -1.84
C ARG A 9 24.37 17.83 -2.36
N ARG A 10 25.24 17.92 -3.36
CA ARG A 10 25.67 19.20 -3.97
C ARG A 10 24.79 19.63 -5.15
N ALA A 11 23.88 18.78 -5.61
CA ALA A 11 23.04 19.06 -6.76
C ALA A 11 21.92 20.05 -6.40
N GLU A 12 21.71 21.05 -7.24
CA GLU A 12 20.63 22.02 -7.07
C GLU A 12 19.27 21.48 -7.51
N THR A 13 19.25 20.49 -8.40
CA THR A 13 18.03 19.86 -8.92
C THR A 13 18.23 18.37 -9.11
N LEU A 14 17.15 17.59 -9.04
CA LEU A 14 17.20 16.14 -9.28
C LEU A 14 17.69 15.79 -10.70
N ALA A 15 17.41 16.65 -11.68
CA ALA A 15 17.85 16.47 -13.06
C ALA A 15 19.37 16.64 -13.23
N ALA A 16 20.03 17.36 -12.32
CA ALA A 16 21.48 17.56 -12.33
C ALA A 16 22.26 16.43 -11.64
N VAL A 17 21.57 15.49 -10.99
CA VAL A 17 22.20 14.34 -10.35
C VAL A 17 22.58 13.30 -11.41
N ASP A 18 23.85 12.93 -11.48
CA ASP A 18 24.33 11.87 -12.35
C ASP A 18 24.05 10.48 -11.75
N PHE A 19 23.20 9.71 -12.42
CA PHE A 19 22.85 8.33 -12.05
C PHE A 19 23.66 7.27 -12.81
N ALA A 20 24.54 7.65 -13.75
CA ALA A 20 25.39 6.70 -14.47
C ALA A 20 26.22 5.81 -13.51
N PRO A 21 26.81 6.33 -12.42
CA PRO A 21 27.55 5.49 -11.46
C PRO A 21 26.69 4.44 -10.76
N VAL A 22 25.39 4.73 -10.56
CA VAL A 22 24.44 3.78 -9.96
C VAL A 22 24.13 2.65 -10.96
N HIS A 23 23.92 2.99 -12.23
CA HIS A 23 23.70 2.00 -13.27
C HIS A 23 24.93 1.11 -13.50
N GLU A 24 26.13 1.69 -13.51
CA GLU A 24 27.37 0.93 -13.59
C GLU A 24 27.56 0.03 -12.37
N PHE A 25 27.26 0.51 -11.16
CA PHE A 25 27.28 -0.33 -9.96
C PHE A 25 26.34 -1.52 -10.11
N ILE A 26 25.07 -1.29 -10.46
CA ILE A 26 24.06 -2.34 -10.67
C ILE A 26 24.51 -3.38 -11.71
N GLN A 27 25.17 -2.95 -12.80
CA GLN A 27 25.66 -3.85 -13.86
C GLN A 27 26.89 -4.66 -13.44
N ASN A 28 27.74 -4.10 -12.59
CA ASN A 28 29.04 -4.68 -12.23
C ASN A 28 29.01 -5.51 -10.94
N VAL A 29 27.95 -5.43 -10.13
CA VAL A 29 27.80 -6.28 -8.94
C VAL A 29 27.68 -7.76 -9.36
N PRO A 30 28.61 -8.64 -8.92
CA PRO A 30 28.49 -10.06 -9.16
C PRO A 30 27.26 -10.65 -8.46
N ALA A 31 26.66 -11.68 -9.04
CA ALA A 31 25.45 -12.29 -8.49
C ALA A 31 25.63 -12.86 -7.08
N ASP A 32 26.87 -13.23 -6.74
CA ASP A 32 27.22 -13.85 -5.47
C ASP A 32 27.75 -12.83 -4.43
N SER A 33 27.63 -11.53 -4.70
CA SER A 33 28.17 -10.44 -3.85
C SER A 33 27.08 -9.68 -3.10
N GLY A 34 26.21 -10.39 -2.37
CA GLY A 34 25.12 -9.81 -1.57
C GLY A 34 25.59 -8.71 -0.60
N SER A 35 26.78 -8.86 0.00
CA SER A 35 27.34 -7.89 0.95
C SER A 35 27.62 -6.50 0.36
N ALA A 36 27.99 -6.42 -0.92
CA ALA A 36 28.22 -5.13 -1.58
C ALA A 36 26.90 -4.37 -1.83
N LEU A 37 25.83 -5.12 -2.11
CA LEU A 37 24.50 -4.57 -2.32
C LEU A 37 23.85 -4.15 -1.01
N GLN A 38 23.96 -4.99 0.03
CA GLN A 38 23.54 -4.67 1.39
C GLN A 38 24.23 -3.41 1.91
N GLY A 39 25.55 -3.32 1.76
CA GLY A 39 26.31 -2.11 2.15
C GLY A 39 25.89 -0.86 1.37
N ALA A 40 25.52 -1.01 0.10
CA ALA A 40 24.99 0.09 -0.70
C ALA A 40 23.60 0.54 -0.24
N ILE A 41 22.69 -0.39 0.06
CA ILE A 41 21.35 -0.10 0.57
C ILE A 41 21.43 0.55 1.95
N ALA A 42 22.20 -0.02 2.87
CA ALA A 42 22.40 0.53 4.20
C ALA A 42 22.94 1.97 4.11
N ALA A 43 23.97 2.23 3.29
CA ALA A 43 24.50 3.58 3.11
C ALA A 43 23.47 4.57 2.52
N LEU A 44 22.57 4.11 1.63
CA LEU A 44 21.51 4.95 1.07
C LEU A 44 20.43 5.27 2.09
N VAL A 45 20.01 4.27 2.88
CA VAL A 45 19.03 4.43 3.96
C VAL A 45 19.59 5.35 5.04
N ASP A 46 20.82 5.11 5.50
CA ASP A 46 21.49 5.95 6.50
C ASP A 46 21.62 7.40 6.02
N ALA A 47 22.02 7.61 4.75
CA ALA A 47 22.13 8.94 4.18
C ALA A 47 20.76 9.63 4.05
N TYR A 48 19.69 8.88 3.80
CA TYR A 48 18.33 9.43 3.76
C TYR A 48 17.87 9.83 5.16
N SER A 49 18.05 8.95 6.15
CA SER A 49 17.68 9.21 7.55
C SER A 49 18.50 10.35 8.17
N ALA A 50 19.72 10.59 7.71
CA ALA A 50 20.56 11.72 8.11
C ALA A 50 20.25 13.03 7.34
N ALA A 51 19.45 12.98 6.27
CA ALA A 51 19.13 14.15 5.47
C ALA A 51 18.02 14.98 6.13
N ASP A 52 18.28 16.28 6.32
CA ASP A 52 17.28 17.22 6.81
C ASP A 52 16.17 17.45 5.78
N SER A 53 15.00 17.94 6.23
CA SER A 53 13.85 18.27 5.37
C SER A 53 14.14 19.34 4.30
N SER A 54 15.24 20.08 4.43
CA SER A 54 15.72 21.05 3.43
C SER A 54 16.46 20.40 2.25
N GLN A 55 16.84 19.12 2.37
CA GLN A 55 17.65 18.38 1.39
C GLN A 55 16.78 17.50 0.47
N LEU A 56 15.68 18.04 -0.04
CA LEU A 56 14.71 17.30 -0.83
C LEU A 56 15.29 16.68 -2.10
N VAL A 57 16.22 17.37 -2.77
CA VAL A 57 16.92 16.85 -3.96
C VAL A 57 17.72 15.59 -3.61
N LEU A 58 18.42 15.60 -2.46
CA LEU A 58 19.16 14.44 -1.98
C LEU A 58 18.20 13.30 -1.64
N GLN A 59 17.14 13.56 -0.87
CA GLN A 59 16.14 12.54 -0.52
C GLN A 59 15.51 11.89 -1.76
N CYS A 60 15.10 12.69 -2.75
CA CYS A 60 14.60 12.19 -4.04
C CYS A 60 15.65 11.38 -4.81
N ALA A 61 16.91 11.81 -4.84
CA ALA A 61 17.98 11.10 -5.52
C ALA A 61 18.28 9.74 -4.87
N LEU A 62 18.35 9.71 -3.54
CA LEU A 62 18.53 8.48 -2.76
C LEU A 62 17.36 7.52 -2.99
N MET A 63 16.12 8.01 -2.94
CA MET A 63 14.93 7.19 -3.19
C MET A 63 14.91 6.61 -4.61
N LYS A 64 15.22 7.43 -5.61
CA LYS A 64 15.33 6.99 -7.00
C LYS A 64 16.42 5.92 -7.16
N CYS A 65 17.55 6.07 -6.46
CA CYS A 65 18.62 5.07 -6.44
C CYS A 65 18.15 3.74 -5.84
N ILE A 66 17.50 3.77 -4.67
CA ILE A 66 16.91 2.57 -4.03
C ILE A 66 15.91 1.89 -4.98
N GLY A 67 15.02 2.66 -5.60
CA GLY A 67 14.05 2.13 -6.57
C GLY A 67 14.69 1.53 -7.84
N CYS A 68 15.85 2.04 -8.29
CA CYS A 68 16.61 1.43 -9.39
C CYS A 68 17.22 0.08 -8.99
N ILE A 69 17.75 -0.02 -7.78
CA ILE A 69 18.30 -1.27 -7.24
C ILE A 69 17.19 -2.33 -7.13
N LEU A 70 16.05 -1.98 -6.51
CA LEU A 70 14.92 -2.90 -6.34
C LEU A 70 14.35 -3.39 -7.67
N ARG A 71 14.17 -2.50 -8.66
CA ARG A 71 13.70 -2.90 -9.99
C ARG A 71 14.67 -3.85 -10.69
N SER A 72 15.97 -3.61 -10.53
CA SER A 72 17.00 -4.46 -11.14
C SER A 72 17.04 -5.84 -10.50
N ALA A 73 16.81 -5.93 -9.19
CA ALA A 73 16.62 -7.20 -8.50
C ALA A 73 15.33 -7.90 -8.94
N ALA A 74 14.21 -7.17 -9.07
CA ALA A 74 12.90 -7.75 -9.39
C ALA A 74 12.80 -8.32 -10.81
N ALA A 75 13.56 -7.77 -11.77
CA ALA A 75 13.58 -8.23 -13.16
C ALA A 75 14.20 -9.63 -13.37
N GLY A 76 14.48 -10.38 -12.30
CA GLY A 76 15.18 -11.67 -12.38
C GLY A 76 16.63 -11.52 -12.86
N GLY A 77 17.21 -10.34 -12.61
CA GLY A 77 18.60 -10.04 -12.96
C GLY A 77 19.61 -10.77 -12.06
N ARG A 78 20.88 -10.43 -12.23
CA ARG A 78 21.98 -10.96 -11.40
C ARG A 78 21.91 -10.52 -9.93
N LEU A 79 21.16 -9.48 -9.60
CA LEU A 79 21.09 -8.92 -8.24
C LEU A 79 20.09 -9.70 -7.39
N SER A 80 20.57 -10.26 -6.28
CA SER A 80 19.73 -10.88 -5.25
C SER A 80 19.86 -10.10 -3.94
N LEU A 81 18.71 -9.80 -3.33
CA LEU A 81 18.63 -9.24 -1.99
C LEU A 81 18.38 -10.35 -0.98
N GLU A 82 18.94 -10.22 0.21
CA GLU A 82 18.71 -11.13 1.33
C GLU A 82 17.47 -10.72 2.12
N VAL A 83 16.95 -11.63 2.95
CA VAL A 83 15.73 -11.38 3.74
C VAL A 83 15.87 -10.13 4.64
N ASP A 84 17.05 -9.95 5.23
CA ASP A 84 17.35 -8.80 6.09
C ASP A 84 17.31 -7.47 5.33
N ASP A 85 17.69 -7.45 4.04
CA ASP A 85 17.59 -6.26 3.20
C ASP A 85 16.11 -5.87 2.99
N TYR A 86 15.24 -6.85 2.76
CA TYR A 86 13.81 -6.62 2.62
C TYR A 86 13.17 -6.14 3.93
N ILE A 87 13.63 -6.65 5.08
CA ILE A 87 13.17 -6.18 6.40
C ILE A 87 13.55 -4.71 6.60
N LEU A 88 14.82 -4.37 6.37
CA LEU A 88 15.31 -2.99 6.48
C LEU A 88 14.51 -2.05 5.58
N LEU A 89 14.31 -2.45 4.32
CA LEU A 89 13.54 -1.65 3.37
C LEU A 89 12.06 -1.55 3.75
N ALA A 90 11.43 -2.62 4.23
CA ALA A 90 10.03 -2.56 4.69
C ALA A 90 9.85 -1.61 5.87
N LEU A 91 10.77 -1.64 6.85
CA LEU A 91 10.81 -0.70 7.97
C LEU A 91 10.99 0.73 7.49
N PHE A 92 11.97 0.95 6.61
CA PHE A 92 12.25 2.26 6.02
C PHE A 92 11.04 2.82 5.27
N PHE A 93 10.39 2.02 4.42
CA PHE A 93 9.23 2.46 3.66
C PHE A 93 7.99 2.69 4.51
N ASN A 94 7.93 2.21 5.76
CA ASN A 94 6.80 2.47 6.65
C ASN A 94 6.66 3.98 6.98
N GLU A 95 7.74 4.76 6.80
CA GLU A 95 7.72 6.22 6.82
C GLU A 95 6.86 6.86 5.71
N ILE A 96 6.41 6.09 4.71
CA ILE A 96 5.50 6.58 3.66
C ILE A 96 4.23 7.21 4.23
N SER A 97 3.83 6.86 5.46
CA SER A 97 2.70 7.48 6.17
C SER A 97 2.90 8.95 6.54
N THR A 98 4.14 9.46 6.53
CA THR A 98 4.47 10.83 6.98
C THR A 98 4.97 11.75 5.86
N VAL A 99 5.34 11.21 4.70
CA VAL A 99 5.92 11.99 3.58
C VAL A 99 4.88 12.92 2.95
N GLY A 100 5.11 14.23 3.00
CA GLY A 100 4.19 15.24 2.46
C GLY A 100 4.52 15.74 1.04
N ASP A 101 5.75 15.51 0.56
CA ASP A 101 6.18 15.92 -0.77
C ASP A 101 5.73 14.92 -1.83
N ALA A 102 5.11 15.41 -2.91
CA ALA A 102 4.51 14.56 -3.93
C ALA A 102 5.57 13.84 -4.79
N GLN A 103 6.66 14.50 -5.15
CA GLN A 103 7.69 13.92 -5.99
C GLN A 103 8.41 12.78 -5.27
N LEU A 104 8.79 13.03 -4.02
CA LEU A 104 9.41 12.02 -3.16
C LEU A 104 8.45 10.86 -2.90
N PHE A 105 7.18 11.15 -2.65
CA PHE A 105 6.14 10.13 -2.45
C PHE A 105 5.94 9.23 -3.66
N LEU A 106 5.92 9.80 -4.88
CA LEU A 106 5.80 9.00 -6.10
C LEU A 106 7.00 8.07 -6.25
N LEU A 107 8.22 8.56 -6.02
CA LEU A 107 9.44 7.73 -6.04
C LEU A 107 9.41 6.62 -4.98
N LEU A 108 8.88 6.90 -3.79
CA LEU A 108 8.63 5.89 -2.75
C LEU A 108 7.67 4.81 -3.24
N THR A 109 6.50 5.18 -3.78
CA THR A 109 5.53 4.20 -4.30
C THR A 109 6.07 3.38 -5.47
N GLU A 110 6.86 4.00 -6.35
CA GLU A 110 7.55 3.30 -7.44
C GLU A 110 8.55 2.26 -6.91
N ALA A 111 9.23 2.55 -5.79
CA ALA A 111 10.20 1.64 -5.17
C ALA A 111 9.53 0.53 -4.34
N VAL A 112 8.41 0.81 -3.68
CA VAL A 112 7.65 -0.19 -2.90
C VAL A 112 7.03 -1.27 -3.80
N THR A 113 6.69 -0.93 -5.04
CA THR A 113 6.10 -1.88 -6.00
C THR A 113 6.98 -3.12 -6.26
N PRO A 114 8.25 -2.99 -6.70
CA PRO A 114 9.15 -4.14 -6.85
C PRO A 114 9.48 -4.80 -5.50
N LEU A 115 9.52 -4.05 -4.39
CA LEU A 115 9.69 -4.63 -3.05
C LEU A 115 8.58 -5.64 -2.75
N PHE A 116 7.30 -5.29 -2.97
CA PHE A 116 6.19 -6.22 -2.77
C PHE A 116 6.28 -7.42 -3.71
N GLN A 117 6.61 -7.21 -4.98
CA GLN A 117 6.70 -8.30 -5.95
C GLN A 117 7.71 -9.38 -5.53
N GLN A 118 8.87 -8.96 -5.02
CA GLN A 118 9.91 -9.88 -4.59
C GLN A 118 9.64 -10.47 -3.21
N SER A 119 9.27 -9.62 -2.25
CA SER A 119 9.11 -10.05 -0.85
C SER A 119 7.90 -10.96 -0.67
N VAL A 120 6.83 -10.78 -1.45
CA VAL A 120 5.69 -11.72 -1.45
C VAL A 120 6.11 -13.10 -1.95
N ALA A 121 6.88 -13.19 -3.03
CA ALA A 121 7.37 -14.47 -3.53
C ALA A 121 8.28 -15.18 -2.50
N LEU A 122 9.03 -14.43 -1.70
CA LEU A 122 9.87 -14.98 -0.63
C LEU A 122 9.06 -15.45 0.58
N VAL A 123 8.09 -14.65 1.03
CA VAL A 123 7.33 -14.89 2.27
C VAL A 123 6.20 -15.90 2.09
N PHE A 124 5.59 -15.89 0.90
CA PHE A 124 4.36 -16.61 0.57
C PHE A 124 4.53 -17.57 -0.62
N GLY A 125 5.71 -17.62 -1.23
CA GLY A 125 6.02 -18.62 -2.24
C GLY A 125 6.51 -19.94 -1.64
N PRO A 126 6.85 -20.92 -2.50
CA PRO A 126 7.20 -22.29 -2.07
C PRO A 126 8.35 -22.37 -1.07
N ALA A 127 9.33 -21.46 -1.16
CA ALA A 127 10.46 -21.41 -0.23
C ALA A 127 10.10 -20.82 1.15
N GLY A 128 9.04 -20.01 1.22
CA GLY A 128 8.57 -19.39 2.47
C GLY A 128 7.46 -20.17 3.17
N CYS A 129 6.64 -20.90 2.40
CA CYS A 129 5.60 -21.80 2.89
C CYS A 129 6.24 -23.02 3.59
N GLY A 130 6.52 -22.90 4.89
CA GLY A 130 7.14 -23.96 5.69
C GLY A 130 8.47 -23.57 6.32
N ALA A 131 8.86 -22.30 6.23
CA ALA A 131 9.96 -21.77 7.02
C ALA A 131 9.62 -21.86 8.52
N GLU A 132 10.60 -22.32 9.32
CA GLU A 132 10.45 -22.45 10.78
C GLU A 132 10.07 -21.11 11.42
N GLU A 133 9.36 -21.13 12.56
CA GLU A 133 8.94 -19.90 13.28
C GLU A 133 10.12 -18.99 13.66
N CYS A 134 11.35 -19.53 13.75
CA CYS A 134 12.58 -18.78 14.00
C CYS A 134 13.26 -18.23 12.73
N SER A 135 12.67 -18.42 11.55
CA SER A 135 13.17 -17.90 10.28
C SER A 135 12.97 -16.38 10.18
N PRO A 136 13.88 -15.64 9.52
CA PRO A 136 13.72 -14.20 9.26
C PRO A 136 12.48 -13.87 8.39
N ILE A 137 11.81 -14.88 7.83
CA ILE A 137 10.56 -14.73 7.05
C ILE A 137 9.39 -14.21 7.90
N ALA A 138 9.27 -14.62 9.17
CA ALA A 138 8.17 -14.17 10.02
C ALA A 138 8.25 -12.66 10.36
N PRO A 139 9.42 -12.12 10.77
CA PRO A 139 9.64 -10.68 10.87
C PRO A 139 9.33 -9.94 9.57
N LEU A 140 9.84 -10.42 8.42
CA LEU A 140 9.57 -9.81 7.13
C LEU A 140 8.07 -9.73 6.82
N ARG A 141 7.32 -10.81 7.08
CA ARG A 141 5.86 -10.83 6.91
C ARG A 141 5.17 -9.74 7.73
N GLY A 142 5.57 -9.58 8.99
CA GLY A 142 5.02 -8.56 9.89
C GLY A 142 5.33 -7.12 9.44
N GLU A 143 6.53 -6.88 8.93
CA GLU A 143 6.91 -5.56 8.43
C GLU A 143 6.21 -5.20 7.13
N LEU A 144 6.11 -6.15 6.18
CA LEU A 144 5.29 -5.96 4.98
C LEU A 144 3.84 -5.66 5.36
N GLN A 145 3.30 -6.39 6.35
CA GLN A 145 1.94 -6.18 6.84
C GLN A 145 1.74 -4.76 7.36
N SER A 146 2.66 -4.29 8.17
CA SER A 146 2.65 -2.93 8.69
C SER A 146 2.71 -1.90 7.55
N LEU A 147 3.58 -2.12 6.57
CA LEU A 147 3.74 -1.26 5.40
C LEU A 147 2.44 -1.14 4.58
N TRP A 148 1.83 -2.25 4.15
CA TRP A 148 0.62 -2.16 3.32
C TRP A 148 -0.58 -1.62 4.10
N LEU A 149 -0.66 -1.85 5.43
CA LEU A 149 -1.69 -1.23 6.28
C LEU A 149 -1.50 0.29 6.37
N ALA A 150 -0.26 0.75 6.55
CA ALA A 150 0.08 2.17 6.58
C ALA A 150 -0.29 2.85 5.25
N MET A 151 0.01 2.19 4.13
CA MET A 151 -0.39 2.64 2.79
C MET A 151 -1.91 2.70 2.64
N ALA A 152 -2.63 1.63 2.99
CA ALA A 152 -4.09 1.60 2.90
C ALA A 152 -4.75 2.73 3.71
N ARG A 153 -4.30 2.95 4.96
CA ARG A 153 -4.80 4.04 5.82
C ARG A 153 -4.62 5.41 5.19
N ARG A 154 -3.55 5.61 4.40
CA ARG A 154 -3.27 6.87 3.74
C ARG A 154 -4.31 7.26 2.70
N LEU A 155 -5.04 6.28 2.13
CA LEU A 155 -6.13 6.54 1.19
C LEU A 155 -7.32 7.31 1.78
N VAL A 156 -7.44 7.35 3.10
CA VAL A 156 -8.52 8.03 3.82
C VAL A 156 -8.01 9.00 4.89
N ALA A 157 -6.70 9.24 4.95
CA ALA A 157 -6.12 10.16 5.91
C ALA A 157 -6.63 11.60 5.61
N PRO A 158 -7.08 12.34 6.64
CA PRO A 158 -7.59 13.69 6.45
C PRO A 158 -6.51 14.60 5.86
N ALA A 159 -6.90 15.45 4.91
CA ALA A 159 -6.00 16.42 4.27
C ALA A 159 -5.30 17.37 5.25
N ASN A 160 -5.77 17.42 6.50
CA ASN A 160 -5.29 18.28 7.59
C ASN A 160 -3.90 17.86 8.13
N ALA A 161 -3.39 16.66 7.81
CA ALA A 161 -1.98 16.31 8.05
C ALA A 161 -1.00 17.02 7.07
N LEU A 162 -1.55 17.70 6.07
CA LEU A 162 -0.86 18.42 5.00
C LEU A 162 -1.33 19.89 5.01
N GLU A 163 -1.16 20.62 6.12
CA GLU A 163 -1.80 21.94 6.32
C GLU A 163 -0.98 23.19 5.94
N SER A 164 0.23 23.07 5.37
CA SER A 164 0.99 24.26 4.91
C SER A 164 1.15 24.31 3.39
N VAL A 165 0.48 25.26 2.72
CA VAL A 165 0.70 25.72 1.32
C VAL A 165 -0.31 25.24 0.24
N GLY A 166 -1.28 26.13 -0.09
CA GLY A 166 -1.66 26.51 -1.47
C GLY A 166 -2.56 25.58 -2.33
N LYS A 167 -3.31 26.20 -3.25
CA LYS A 167 -4.27 25.58 -4.21
C LYS A 167 -3.67 24.60 -5.24
N GLN A 168 -2.35 24.42 -5.28
CA GLN A 168 -1.70 23.36 -6.08
C GLN A 168 -1.77 21.97 -5.42
N ARG A 169 -2.23 21.87 -4.16
CA ARG A 169 -2.17 20.66 -3.33
C ARG A 169 -3.26 19.60 -3.60
N GLU A 170 -4.42 19.97 -4.15
CA GLU A 170 -5.50 19.01 -4.44
C GLU A 170 -5.11 18.00 -5.54
N TYR A 171 -4.36 18.45 -6.55
CA TYR A 171 -3.84 17.60 -7.64
C TYR A 171 -2.79 16.63 -7.11
N HIS A 172 -1.82 17.14 -6.35
CA HIS A 172 -0.74 16.32 -5.77
C HIS A 172 -1.23 15.32 -4.72
N GLY A 173 -2.23 15.68 -3.92
CA GLY A 173 -2.87 14.74 -3.01
C GLY A 173 -3.48 13.55 -3.76
N THR A 174 -4.22 13.82 -4.85
CA THR A 174 -4.82 12.74 -5.65
C THR A 174 -3.77 11.85 -6.31
N GLU A 175 -2.72 12.43 -6.91
CA GLU A 175 -1.62 11.67 -7.53
C GLU A 175 -0.93 10.73 -6.53
N MET A 176 -0.64 11.22 -5.31
CA MET A 176 -0.09 10.39 -4.24
C MET A 176 -1.03 9.24 -3.88
N LEU A 177 -2.34 9.50 -3.74
CA LEU A 177 -3.30 8.44 -3.43
C LEU A 177 -3.43 7.41 -4.56
N LEU A 178 -3.31 7.82 -5.83
CA LEU A 178 -3.27 6.88 -6.96
C LEU A 178 -2.02 5.99 -6.91
N GLY A 179 -0.85 6.54 -6.57
CA GLY A 179 0.36 5.75 -6.36
C GLY A 179 0.20 4.68 -5.28
N VAL A 180 -0.53 5.00 -4.19
CA VAL A 180 -0.89 4.01 -3.16
C VAL A 180 -1.77 2.88 -3.73
N VAL A 181 -2.80 3.23 -4.51
CA VAL A 181 -3.68 2.24 -5.15
C VAL A 181 -2.87 1.31 -6.07
N ASP A 182 -1.93 1.85 -6.84
CA ASP A 182 -1.07 1.05 -7.72
C ASP A 182 -0.16 0.10 -6.95
N CYS A 183 0.39 0.50 -5.79
CA CYS A 183 1.16 -0.39 -4.93
C CYS A 183 0.30 -1.51 -4.34
N LEU A 184 -0.89 -1.20 -3.84
CA LEU A 184 -1.82 -2.21 -3.31
C LEU A 184 -2.29 -3.18 -4.40
N ARG A 185 -2.49 -2.68 -5.62
CA ARG A 185 -2.76 -3.49 -6.81
C ARG A 185 -1.60 -4.45 -7.10
N ALA A 186 -0.36 -3.95 -7.12
CA ALA A 186 0.82 -4.78 -7.36
C ALA A 186 0.96 -5.88 -6.28
N LEU A 187 0.81 -5.52 -5.01
CA LEU A 187 0.80 -6.47 -3.89
C LEU A 187 -0.27 -7.55 -4.06
N LEU A 188 -1.50 -7.16 -4.38
CA LEU A 188 -2.61 -8.08 -4.61
C LEU A 188 -2.33 -9.06 -5.74
N LEU A 189 -1.80 -8.57 -6.87
CA LEU A 189 -1.43 -9.43 -8.01
C LEU A 189 -0.29 -10.39 -7.66
N SER A 190 0.69 -9.96 -6.86
CA SER A 190 1.76 -10.82 -6.37
C SER A 190 1.25 -11.91 -5.42
N LEU A 191 0.31 -11.57 -4.53
CA LEU A 191 -0.33 -12.55 -3.65
C LEU A 191 -1.16 -13.57 -4.44
N LEU A 192 -1.85 -13.13 -5.50
CA LEU A 192 -2.55 -14.05 -6.41
C LEU A 192 -1.60 -14.99 -7.14
N GLN A 193 -0.42 -14.51 -7.54
CA GLN A 193 0.60 -15.34 -8.16
C GLN A 193 1.14 -16.39 -7.18
N ALA A 194 1.26 -16.05 -5.89
CA ALA A 194 1.68 -16.99 -4.86
C ALA A 194 0.74 -18.21 -4.78
N PHE A 195 -0.58 -18.02 -4.90
CA PHE A 195 -1.54 -19.13 -5.01
C PHE A 195 -1.36 -20.00 -6.26
N ALA A 196 -0.89 -19.42 -7.37
CA ALA A 196 -0.81 -20.09 -8.67
C ALA A 196 0.47 -20.92 -8.88
N CYS A 197 1.54 -20.65 -8.12
CA CYS A 197 2.84 -21.33 -8.25
C CYS A 197 2.87 -22.74 -7.63
N ASP A 198 1.72 -23.26 -7.20
CA ASP A 198 1.62 -24.29 -6.17
C ASP A 198 1.46 -25.72 -6.76
N GLY A 199 1.64 -25.91 -8.07
CA GLY A 199 1.32 -27.16 -8.75
C GLY A 199 2.45 -28.20 -8.85
N ALA A 200 2.93 -28.81 -7.75
CA ALA A 200 3.76 -30.05 -7.84
C ALA A 200 4.09 -30.84 -6.54
N ALA A 201 3.66 -30.47 -5.34
CA ALA A 201 4.10 -31.17 -4.11
C ALA A 201 3.21 -32.39 -3.77
N SER A 202 3.81 -33.57 -3.58
CA SER A 202 3.13 -34.82 -3.21
C SER A 202 3.54 -35.29 -1.81
N GLY A 203 2.63 -35.26 -0.83
CA GLY A 203 2.80 -35.80 0.52
C GLY A 203 1.89 -35.14 1.58
N GLU A 204 1.44 -35.89 2.60
CA GLU A 204 0.50 -35.39 3.62
C GLU A 204 1.06 -34.24 4.48
N GLU A 205 2.36 -34.26 4.83
CA GLU A 205 3.03 -33.17 5.57
C GLU A 205 3.18 -31.90 4.72
N GLU A 206 3.48 -32.06 3.44
CA GLU A 206 3.58 -30.94 2.48
C GLU A 206 2.21 -30.34 2.20
N GLU A 207 1.14 -31.16 2.17
CA GLU A 207 -0.24 -30.72 2.03
C GLU A 207 -0.72 -29.91 3.25
N GLY A 208 -0.29 -30.29 4.47
CA GLY A 208 -0.53 -29.52 5.70
C GLY A 208 0.10 -28.13 5.69
N LYS A 209 1.42 -28.04 5.44
CA LYS A 209 2.14 -26.76 5.33
C LYS A 209 1.57 -25.87 4.23
N ARG A 210 1.17 -26.47 3.12
CA ARG A 210 0.55 -25.80 1.99
C ARG A 210 -0.79 -25.18 2.34
N ARG A 211 -1.62 -25.90 3.11
CA ARG A 211 -2.89 -25.37 3.58
C ARG A 211 -2.70 -24.16 4.50
N GLU A 212 -1.78 -24.26 5.46
CA GLU A 212 -1.45 -23.13 6.35
C GLU A 212 -0.92 -21.92 5.56
N CYS A 213 -0.08 -22.16 4.55
CA CYS A 213 0.40 -21.08 3.68
C CYS A 213 -0.74 -20.43 2.90
N ASN A 214 -1.62 -21.23 2.28
CA ASN A 214 -2.78 -20.72 1.55
C ASN A 214 -3.74 -19.92 2.45
N GLU A 215 -3.93 -20.34 3.70
CA GLU A 215 -4.70 -19.57 4.68
C GLU A 215 -4.02 -18.22 5.01
N SER A 216 -2.70 -18.21 5.16
CA SER A 216 -1.93 -16.97 5.38
C SER A 216 -2.00 -16.01 4.19
N VAL A 217 -1.84 -16.53 2.96
CA VAL A 217 -1.99 -15.73 1.72
C VAL A 217 -3.41 -15.21 1.60
N MET A 218 -4.42 -16.04 1.89
CA MET A 218 -5.82 -15.61 1.85
C MET A 218 -6.10 -14.50 2.85
N GLN A 219 -5.55 -14.60 4.07
CA GLN A 219 -5.67 -13.55 5.07
C GLN A 219 -5.03 -12.23 4.61
N ALA A 220 -3.82 -12.29 4.03
CA ALA A 220 -3.15 -11.11 3.48
C ALA A 220 -3.98 -10.48 2.35
N VAL A 221 -4.50 -11.29 1.42
CA VAL A 221 -5.37 -10.82 0.34
C VAL A 221 -6.63 -10.17 0.87
N CYS A 222 -7.30 -10.76 1.87
CA CYS A 222 -8.49 -10.18 2.48
C CYS A 222 -8.20 -8.78 3.03
N GLN A 223 -7.08 -8.60 3.74
CA GLN A 223 -6.67 -7.31 4.30
C GLN A 223 -6.35 -6.28 3.21
N VAL A 224 -5.66 -6.69 2.14
CA VAL A 224 -5.33 -5.79 1.03
C VAL A 224 -6.60 -5.37 0.28
N VAL A 225 -7.53 -6.30 0.03
CA VAL A 225 -8.84 -6.00 -0.58
C VAL A 225 -9.64 -5.02 0.28
N GLU A 226 -9.68 -5.22 1.60
CA GLU A 226 -10.31 -4.29 2.53
C GLU A 226 -9.62 -2.91 2.51
N GLY A 227 -8.28 -2.87 2.41
CA GLY A 227 -7.51 -1.64 2.25
C GLY A 227 -7.84 -0.89 0.95
N VAL A 228 -7.94 -1.58 -0.17
CA VAL A 228 -8.36 -1.01 -1.47
C VAL A 228 -9.80 -0.51 -1.42
N LEU A 229 -10.67 -1.15 -0.65
CA LEU A 229 -12.08 -0.75 -0.47
C LEU A 229 -12.30 0.34 0.59
N LEU A 230 -11.26 0.69 1.36
CA LEU A 230 -11.33 1.70 2.40
C LEU A 230 -11.84 3.06 1.91
N PRO A 231 -11.45 3.58 0.72
CA PRO A 231 -11.97 4.84 0.18
C PRO A 231 -13.48 4.81 -0.07
N LEU A 232 -14.00 3.70 -0.60
CA LEU A 232 -15.44 3.53 -0.81
C LEU A 232 -16.18 3.44 0.51
N THR A 233 -15.64 2.69 1.47
CA THR A 233 -16.22 2.55 2.81
C THR A 233 -16.33 3.91 3.47
N HIS A 234 -15.24 4.68 3.50
CA HIS A 234 -15.21 6.03 4.07
C HIS A 234 -16.17 6.99 3.35
N ALA A 235 -16.25 6.93 2.02
CA ALA A 235 -17.18 7.74 1.25
C ALA A 235 -18.65 7.41 1.57
N VAL A 236 -18.99 6.15 1.84
CA VAL A 236 -20.34 5.76 2.26
C VAL A 236 -20.62 6.17 3.70
N GLU A 237 -19.64 6.05 4.59
CA GLU A 237 -19.79 6.44 6.00
C GLU A 237 -20.00 7.94 6.18
N SER A 238 -19.35 8.78 5.38
CA SER A 238 -19.56 10.24 5.40
C SER A 238 -20.98 10.67 5.00
N LEU A 239 -21.74 9.78 4.34
CA LEU A 239 -23.14 10.03 3.99
C LEU A 239 -24.11 9.73 5.14
N ARG A 240 -23.65 9.06 6.22
CA ARG A 240 -24.49 8.77 7.39
C ARG A 240 -24.83 10.09 8.10
N PRO A 241 -26.13 10.35 8.40
CA PRO A 241 -26.51 11.50 9.19
C PRO A 241 -25.82 11.42 10.55
N SER A 242 -25.15 12.49 10.96
CA SER A 242 -24.60 12.67 12.31
C SER A 242 -25.74 12.88 13.30
N SER A 243 -26.54 11.84 13.56
CA SER A 243 -27.70 11.86 14.46
C SER A 243 -27.48 11.05 15.74
N VAL A 244 -26.23 10.97 16.22
CA VAL A 244 -25.91 10.44 17.55
C VAL A 244 -24.90 11.36 18.25
N SER A 245 -25.33 12.59 18.58
CA SER A 245 -24.78 13.31 19.72
C SER A 245 -25.73 13.14 20.91
N ASN A 246 -25.85 11.90 21.39
CA ASN A 246 -26.44 11.58 22.68
C ASN A 246 -25.71 10.36 23.25
N ALA A 247 -24.58 10.62 23.89
CA ALA A 247 -24.00 9.75 24.90
C ALA A 247 -23.27 10.63 25.91
N ALA A 248 -24.05 11.39 26.68
CA ALA A 248 -23.65 11.70 28.04
C ALA A 248 -23.66 10.38 28.82
N GLY A 249 -22.49 9.91 29.24
CA GLY A 249 -22.36 8.89 30.29
C GLY A 249 -21.73 7.55 29.88
N SER A 250 -20.53 7.34 30.45
CA SER A 250 -19.95 6.04 30.86
C SER A 250 -18.98 5.34 29.90
N GLY A 251 -17.71 5.26 30.34
CA GLY A 251 -16.71 4.29 29.87
C GLY A 251 -15.49 4.92 29.19
N GLY A 252 -14.35 4.96 29.86
CA GLY A 252 -13.14 5.67 29.44
C GLY A 252 -12.47 5.17 28.16
N GLY A 253 -12.11 6.12 27.30
CA GLY A 253 -11.21 6.00 26.16
C GLY A 253 -11.11 7.39 25.53
N LYS A 254 -9.92 8.00 25.55
CA LYS A 254 -9.71 9.40 25.13
C LYS A 254 -9.99 9.58 23.63
N SER A 255 -11.22 9.95 23.29
CA SER A 255 -11.54 10.60 22.01
C SER A 255 -11.20 12.08 22.13
N LEU A 256 -10.28 12.57 21.30
CA LEU A 256 -9.88 13.98 21.24
C LEU A 256 -11.07 14.89 20.88
N PRO A 257 -11.22 16.06 21.51
CA PRO A 257 -12.34 16.95 21.27
C PRO A 257 -12.11 17.87 20.05
N GLY A 258 -13.10 17.88 19.15
CA GLY A 258 -13.63 19.11 18.53
C GLY A 258 -12.82 19.82 17.44
N LEU A 259 -13.15 19.53 16.18
CA LEU A 259 -13.28 20.53 15.11
C LEU A 259 -14.47 20.11 14.23
N ARG A 260 -15.56 20.88 14.30
CA ARG A 260 -16.71 20.74 13.39
C ARG A 260 -16.35 21.40 12.05
N PRO A 261 -16.51 20.76 10.89
CA PRO A 261 -16.74 21.47 9.64
C PRO A 261 -18.21 21.89 9.63
N SER A 262 -18.47 23.18 9.81
CA SER A 262 -19.77 23.78 9.57
C SER A 262 -19.84 24.18 8.10
N GLY A 263 -20.82 23.66 7.36
CA GLY A 263 -21.24 24.19 6.06
C GLY A 263 -20.76 23.42 4.83
N SER A 264 -21.75 22.90 4.09
CA SER A 264 -21.74 22.48 2.67
C SER A 264 -20.67 21.49 2.19
N HIS A 265 -21.10 20.25 1.91
CA HIS A 265 -20.47 19.29 0.98
C HIS A 265 -18.94 19.38 0.83
N GLY A 266 -18.17 18.79 1.74
CA GLY A 266 -16.71 18.86 1.64
C GLY A 266 -16.00 17.93 2.60
N GLU A 267 -15.71 16.72 2.11
CA GLU A 267 -14.53 15.87 2.38
C GLU A 267 -14.71 14.57 1.58
N THR A 268 -15.08 14.73 0.31
CA THR A 268 -15.35 13.61 -0.58
C THR A 268 -14.02 13.07 -1.07
N VAL A 269 -13.69 11.85 -0.64
CA VAL A 269 -12.69 11.00 -1.27
C VAL A 269 -12.70 11.26 -2.78
N SER A 270 -11.53 11.57 -3.36
CA SER A 270 -11.41 11.94 -4.76
C SER A 270 -12.10 10.90 -5.66
N PRO A 271 -13.00 11.29 -6.58
CA PRO A 271 -13.65 10.35 -7.50
C PRO A 271 -12.66 9.50 -8.29
N LEU A 272 -11.47 10.05 -8.61
CA LEU A 272 -10.41 9.31 -9.29
C LEU A 272 -9.88 8.16 -8.43
N VAL A 273 -9.72 8.36 -7.11
CA VAL A 273 -9.29 7.32 -6.18
C VAL A 273 -10.35 6.23 -6.04
N LEU A 274 -11.64 6.60 -6.01
CA LEU A 274 -12.75 5.63 -6.00
C LEU A 274 -12.75 4.79 -7.28
N VAL A 275 -12.62 5.42 -8.45
CA VAL A 275 -12.57 4.73 -9.74
C VAL A 275 -11.35 3.82 -9.81
N ALA A 276 -10.17 4.29 -9.42
CA ALA A 276 -8.96 3.49 -9.40
C ALA A 276 -9.11 2.25 -8.49
N SER A 277 -9.67 2.42 -7.29
CA SER A 277 -9.94 1.32 -6.35
C SER A 277 -10.89 0.28 -6.96
N LEU A 278 -11.96 0.73 -7.64
CA LEU A 278 -12.88 -0.16 -8.34
C LEU A 278 -12.22 -0.89 -9.53
N ARG A 279 -11.31 -0.23 -10.25
CA ARG A 279 -10.53 -0.87 -11.33
C ARG A 279 -9.65 -1.99 -10.83
N VAL A 280 -9.07 -1.85 -9.63
CA VAL A 280 -8.31 -2.94 -9.00
C VAL A 280 -9.20 -4.15 -8.73
N LEU A 281 -10.43 -3.93 -8.23
CA LEU A 281 -11.38 -5.02 -8.00
C LEU A 281 -11.91 -5.65 -9.29
N GLU A 282 -12.15 -4.84 -10.32
CA GLU A 282 -12.49 -5.34 -11.65
C GLU A 282 -11.38 -6.26 -12.18
N GLU A 283 -10.12 -5.83 -12.13
CA GLU A 283 -9.01 -6.69 -12.52
C GLU A 283 -8.93 -7.96 -11.68
N LEU A 284 -9.05 -7.85 -10.35
CA LEU A 284 -9.05 -9.00 -9.45
C LEU A 284 -10.11 -10.02 -9.86
N THR A 285 -11.35 -9.56 -10.06
CA THR A 285 -12.47 -10.44 -10.43
C THR A 285 -12.26 -11.07 -11.81
N TRP A 286 -11.62 -10.39 -12.75
CA TRP A 286 -11.26 -10.96 -14.06
C TRP A 286 -10.19 -12.05 -13.92
N ARG A 287 -9.20 -11.88 -13.02
CA ARG A 287 -8.17 -12.89 -12.75
C ARG A 287 -8.73 -14.14 -12.04
N CYS A 288 -9.82 -13.98 -11.30
CA CYS A 288 -10.52 -15.05 -10.60
C CYS A 288 -11.60 -15.73 -11.47
N ALA A 289 -12.04 -15.10 -12.56
CA ALA A 289 -13.12 -15.59 -13.41
C ALA A 289 -12.75 -16.92 -14.09
N GLY A 290 -13.73 -17.80 -14.24
CA GLY A 290 -13.58 -19.10 -14.90
C GLY A 290 -12.87 -20.17 -14.06
N ARG A 291 -12.49 -19.87 -12.82
CA ARG A 291 -11.92 -20.84 -11.87
C ARG A 291 -13.02 -21.64 -11.17
N GLY A 292 -12.70 -22.91 -10.89
CA GLY A 292 -13.63 -23.88 -10.33
C GLY A 292 -13.89 -23.70 -8.84
N GLU A 293 -14.93 -24.36 -8.35
CA GLU A 293 -15.23 -24.45 -6.92
C GLU A 293 -14.11 -25.20 -6.19
N GLY A 294 -13.58 -24.62 -5.11
CA GLY A 294 -12.42 -25.14 -4.37
C GLY A 294 -11.06 -24.60 -4.83
N ASP A 295 -11.01 -23.74 -5.87
CA ASP A 295 -9.80 -22.99 -6.22
C ASP A 295 -9.65 -21.79 -5.24
N PRO A 296 -8.54 -21.69 -4.48
CA PRO A 296 -8.33 -20.59 -3.54
C PRO A 296 -8.32 -19.21 -4.23
N VAL A 297 -7.94 -19.14 -5.50
CA VAL A 297 -8.02 -17.89 -6.28
C VAL A 297 -9.47 -17.53 -6.59
N ALA A 298 -10.37 -18.50 -6.78
CA ALA A 298 -11.80 -18.22 -6.92
C ALA A 298 -12.38 -17.64 -5.61
N ASP A 299 -11.94 -18.12 -4.46
CA ASP A 299 -12.36 -17.64 -3.13
C ASP A 299 -12.00 -16.18 -2.90
N VAL A 300 -10.82 -15.76 -3.34
CA VAL A 300 -10.41 -14.36 -3.35
C VAL A 300 -11.42 -13.48 -4.11
N GLY A 301 -11.77 -13.90 -5.33
CA GLY A 301 -12.75 -13.18 -6.16
C GLY A 301 -14.11 -13.09 -5.49
N ARG A 302 -14.59 -14.20 -4.92
CA ARG A 302 -15.86 -14.25 -4.16
C ARG A 302 -15.86 -13.32 -2.96
N PHE A 303 -14.76 -13.30 -2.20
CA PHE A 303 -14.60 -12.41 -1.06
C PHE A 303 -14.66 -10.93 -1.47
N ALA A 304 -13.88 -10.54 -2.49
CA ALA A 304 -13.83 -9.17 -2.96
C ALA A 304 -15.18 -8.65 -3.46
N VAL A 305 -15.89 -9.45 -4.26
CA VAL A 305 -17.25 -9.11 -4.73
C VAL A 305 -18.22 -8.98 -3.55
N SER A 306 -18.16 -9.91 -2.59
CA SER A 306 -19.03 -9.87 -1.41
C SER A 306 -18.82 -8.60 -0.58
N ARG A 307 -17.56 -8.18 -0.39
CA ARG A 307 -17.23 -6.94 0.32
C ARG A 307 -17.72 -5.70 -0.44
N LEU A 308 -17.51 -5.64 -1.76
CA LEU A 308 -18.00 -4.55 -2.58
C LEU A 308 -19.54 -4.45 -2.55
N LEU A 309 -20.23 -5.59 -2.68
CA LEU A 309 -21.70 -5.64 -2.60
C LEU A 309 -22.21 -5.16 -1.25
N ALA A 310 -21.56 -5.52 -0.14
CA ALA A 310 -21.94 -5.03 1.18
C ALA A 310 -21.85 -3.50 1.27
N ILE A 311 -20.79 -2.88 0.72
CA ILE A 311 -20.64 -1.42 0.69
C ILE A 311 -21.74 -0.78 -0.17
N ILE A 312 -22.02 -1.34 -1.35
CA ILE A 312 -23.09 -0.86 -2.24
C ILE A 312 -24.46 -0.99 -1.55
N GLN A 313 -24.72 -2.10 -0.87
CA GLN A 313 -25.97 -2.29 -0.10
C GLN A 313 -26.12 -1.22 0.98
N GLN A 314 -25.06 -0.94 1.74
CA GLN A 314 -25.08 0.12 2.74
C GLN A 314 -25.35 1.50 2.11
N TYR A 315 -24.71 1.81 0.99
CA TYR A 315 -24.97 3.03 0.24
C TYR A 315 -26.44 3.14 -0.18
N LEU A 316 -27.00 2.08 -0.78
CA LEU A 316 -28.39 2.05 -1.23
C LEU A 316 -29.37 2.25 -0.07
N VAL A 317 -29.14 1.61 1.08
CA VAL A 317 -29.93 1.81 2.30
C VAL A 317 -29.89 3.28 2.75
N LEU A 318 -28.72 3.91 2.75
CA LEU A 318 -28.59 5.33 3.11
C LEU A 318 -29.31 6.25 2.12
N GLN A 319 -29.26 5.96 0.82
CA GLN A 319 -30.00 6.72 -0.19
C GLN A 319 -31.51 6.58 -0.03
N GLN A 320 -32.01 5.37 0.25
CA GLN A 320 -33.42 5.14 0.55
C GLN A 320 -33.87 5.93 1.79
N GLN A 321 -33.08 5.93 2.86
CA GLN A 321 -33.37 6.71 4.07
C GLN A 321 -33.42 8.22 3.80
N LYS A 322 -32.51 8.75 2.98
CA LYS A 322 -32.51 10.17 2.57
C LYS A 322 -33.76 10.52 1.76
N SER A 323 -34.13 9.68 0.81
CA SER A 323 -35.35 9.86 0.00
C SER A 323 -36.61 9.87 0.87
N MET A 324 -36.74 8.96 1.83
CA MET A 324 -37.89 8.94 2.75
C MET A 324 -37.99 10.20 3.62
N LYS A 325 -36.85 10.70 4.12
CA LYS A 325 -36.81 11.94 4.90
C LYS A 325 -37.21 13.16 4.07
N SER A 326 -36.79 13.23 2.80
CA SER A 326 -37.17 14.31 1.88
C SER A 326 -38.69 14.34 1.64
N VAL A 327 -39.29 13.18 1.38
CA VAL A 327 -40.75 13.06 1.14
C VAL A 327 -41.56 13.40 2.39
N GLY A 328 -41.05 13.06 3.58
CA GLY A 328 -41.68 13.41 4.86
C GLY A 328 -41.68 14.91 5.18
N MET A 329 -40.60 15.63 4.81
CA MET A 329 -40.51 17.08 5.02
C MET A 329 -41.38 17.86 4.02
N GLU A 330 -41.45 17.45 2.76
CA GLU A 330 -42.33 18.08 1.75
C GLU A 330 -43.83 17.94 2.09
N SER A 331 -44.19 16.89 2.84
CA SER A 331 -45.56 16.65 3.30
C SER A 331 -45.96 17.52 4.51
N GLN A 332 -44.98 17.97 5.31
CA GLN A 332 -45.21 18.88 6.44
C GLN A 332 -45.23 20.36 6.04
N GLU A 333 -44.53 20.76 4.97
CA GLU A 333 -44.57 22.15 4.48
C GLU A 333 -45.84 22.50 3.69
N LYS A 334 -46.70 21.51 3.38
CA LYS A 334 -47.95 21.69 2.62
C LYS A 334 -49.23 21.45 3.45
N GLY A 335 -49.12 21.22 4.77
CA GLY A 335 -50.24 21.09 5.70
C GLY A 335 -50.35 22.29 6.62
#